data_AF-A0A2N8UD43-F1
#
_entry.id   AF-A0A2N8UD43-F1
#
_cell.length_a   1.000
_cell.length_b   1.000
_cell.length_c   1.000
_cell.angle_alpha   90.00
_cell.angle_beta   90.00
_cell.angle_gamma   90.00
#
_symmetry.space_group_name_H-M   'P 1'
#
loop_
_entity.id
_entity.type
_entity.pdbx_description
1 polymer ?
#
loop_
_entity_poly.entity_id
_entity_poly.type
_entity_poly.pdbx_seq_one_letter_code
_entity_poly.pdbx_strand_id
1 'polypeptide(L)'
;MSSPIYSLPFAKDIISSITGGKDPLYNLSWAGVPLSLLLAALPHWYTIYLAESNKVQGGWSNVNPRFWVQSLIAKSTTTKLTPLELKILRGQSCQANAFENVPLFVASIVWANYTGLHVATINRFVVGYLLSRVLFTVLYVNTSGKANSFARTAVFQVGIGWIISIWLKGAWKISPALK
;
A
#
# COMPACT_ATOMS: atom_id res chain seq x y z
N MET A 1 5.91 -20.20 19.12
CA MET A 1 6.89 -20.71 18.13
C MET A 1 7.73 -19.51 17.73
N SER A 2 9.02 -19.52 18.04
CA SER A 2 9.93 -18.43 17.66
C SER A 2 10.06 -18.37 16.14
N SER A 3 9.93 -17.16 15.58
CA SER A 3 10.07 -16.94 14.13
C SER A 3 11.44 -17.43 13.62
N PRO A 4 11.54 -17.97 12.38
CA PRO A 4 12.81 -18.46 11.81
C PRO A 4 13.94 -17.42 11.83
N ILE A 5 13.60 -16.14 11.82
CA ILE A 5 14.57 -15.03 11.92
C ILE A 5 15.39 -15.07 13.23
N TYR A 6 14.86 -15.68 14.29
CA TYR A 6 15.57 -15.88 15.56
C TYR A 6 16.62 -17.00 15.53
N SER A 7 16.68 -17.81 14.47
CA SER A 7 17.74 -18.82 14.32
C SER A 7 19.06 -18.23 13.82
N LEU A 8 19.06 -16.96 13.40
CA LEU A 8 20.26 -16.22 13.00
C LEU A 8 20.75 -15.39 14.20
N PRO A 9 21.93 -15.69 14.81
CA PRO A 9 22.41 -15.03 16.02
C PRO A 9 22.51 -13.50 15.87
N PHE A 10 23.06 -13.04 14.75
CA PHE A 10 23.20 -11.61 14.44
C PHE A 10 21.85 -10.89 14.29
N ALA A 11 20.86 -11.53 13.69
CA ALA A 11 19.53 -10.95 13.54
C ALA A 11 18.84 -10.84 14.90
N LYS A 12 19.01 -11.83 15.77
CA LYS A 12 18.44 -11.85 17.13
C LYS A 12 18.97 -10.69 17.99
N ASP A 13 20.26 -10.40 17.97
CA ASP A 13 20.85 -9.34 18.79
C ASP A 13 20.47 -7.93 18.31
N ILE A 14 20.43 -7.71 16.98
CA ILE A 14 19.93 -6.46 16.40
C ILE A 14 18.45 -6.27 16.71
N ILE A 15 17.64 -7.30 16.52
CA ILE A 15 16.21 -7.22 16.80
C ILE A 15 15.99 -6.96 18.29
N SER A 16 16.67 -7.70 19.18
CA SER A 16 16.53 -7.55 20.62
C SER A 16 16.92 -6.15 21.12
N SER A 17 17.96 -5.52 20.55
CA SER A 17 18.38 -4.17 20.92
C SER A 17 17.38 -3.09 20.46
N ILE A 18 16.74 -3.26 19.31
CA ILE A 18 15.74 -2.32 18.77
C ILE A 18 14.37 -2.52 19.43
N THR A 19 13.99 -3.76 19.74
CA THR A 19 12.65 -4.10 20.24
C THR A 19 12.56 -4.25 21.75
N GLY A 20 13.69 -4.13 22.47
CA GLY A 20 13.76 -4.40 23.90
C GLY A 20 13.44 -5.85 24.25
N GLY A 21 13.90 -6.80 23.42
CA GLY A 21 13.66 -8.23 23.60
C GLY A 21 12.26 -8.74 23.16
N LYS A 22 11.42 -7.88 22.58
CA LYS A 22 10.09 -8.27 22.06
C LYS A 22 10.20 -8.90 20.68
N ASP A 23 9.28 -9.81 20.35
CA ASP A 23 9.15 -10.36 19.00
C ASP A 23 8.41 -9.37 18.07
N PRO A 24 9.10 -8.71 17.11
CA PRO A 24 8.46 -7.75 16.22
C PRO A 24 7.51 -8.46 15.23
N LEU A 25 7.61 -9.77 15.06
CA LEU A 25 6.73 -10.53 14.18
C LEU A 25 5.52 -11.10 14.93
N TYR A 26 5.48 -10.95 16.25
CA TYR A 26 4.34 -11.39 17.05
C TYR A 26 3.06 -10.69 16.59
N ASN A 27 3.02 -9.35 16.56
CA ASN A 27 1.87 -8.57 16.08
C ASN A 27 2.35 -7.52 15.07
N LEU A 28 1.96 -7.68 13.80
CA LEU A 28 2.41 -6.84 12.69
C LEU A 28 1.78 -5.44 12.65
N SER A 29 0.90 -5.10 13.61
CA SER A 29 0.24 -3.79 13.66
C SER A 29 1.23 -2.62 13.72
N TRP A 30 2.37 -2.78 14.40
CA TRP A 30 3.38 -1.71 14.52
C TRP A 30 4.01 -1.35 13.16
N ALA A 31 4.24 -2.35 12.30
CA ALA A 31 4.86 -2.17 10.99
C ALA A 31 3.83 -1.92 9.88
N GLY A 32 2.58 -2.34 10.08
CA GLY A 32 1.54 -2.28 9.04
C GLY A 32 1.33 -0.86 8.50
N VAL A 33 1.16 0.12 9.39
CA VAL A 33 0.92 1.53 9.01
C VAL A 33 2.11 2.16 8.28
N PRO A 34 3.37 2.12 8.80
CA PRO A 34 4.49 2.68 8.06
C PRO A 34 4.73 1.97 6.71
N LEU A 35 4.51 0.65 6.65
CA LEU A 35 4.61 -0.09 5.38
C LEU A 35 3.52 0.31 4.38
N SER A 36 2.27 0.55 4.82
CA SER A 36 1.21 0.97 3.91
C SER A 36 1.46 2.37 3.32
N LEU A 37 1.98 3.30 4.14
CA LEU A 37 2.43 4.62 3.69
C LEU A 37 3.58 4.52 2.69
N LEU A 38 4.59 3.69 2.99
CA LEU A 38 5.70 3.44 2.09
C LEU A 38 5.20 2.91 0.74
N LEU A 39 4.37 1.87 0.74
CA LEU A 39 3.79 1.29 -0.47
C LEU A 39 2.95 2.31 -1.26
N ALA A 40 2.27 3.23 -0.59
CA ALA A 40 1.50 4.29 -1.24
C ALA A 40 2.41 5.32 -1.94
N ALA A 41 3.58 5.61 -1.39
CA ALA A 41 4.55 6.57 -1.92
C ALA A 41 5.43 6.01 -3.06
N LEU A 42 5.72 4.71 -3.07
CA LEU A 42 6.58 4.07 -4.08
C LEU A 42 6.25 4.41 -5.55
N PRO A 43 4.99 4.33 -6.04
CA PRO A 43 4.70 4.64 -7.43
C PRO A 43 4.97 6.12 -7.79
N HIS A 44 4.87 7.02 -6.80
CA HIS A 44 5.22 8.43 -6.97
C HIS A 44 6.73 8.61 -7.13
N TRP A 45 7.55 8.08 -6.22
CA TRP A 45 9.01 8.18 -6.34
C TRP A 45 9.56 7.53 -7.60
N TYR A 46 9.02 6.37 -7.97
CA TYR A 46 9.37 5.72 -9.23
C TYR A 46 9.08 6.61 -10.45
N THR A 47 7.92 7.27 -10.47
CA THR A 47 7.55 8.11 -11.62
C THR A 47 8.21 9.49 -11.61
N ILE A 48 8.60 10.03 -10.46
CA ILE A 48 9.51 11.19 -10.35
C ILE A 48 10.84 10.85 -11.03
N TYR A 49 11.44 9.73 -10.65
CA TYR A 49 12.70 9.28 -11.24
C TYR A 49 12.60 9.17 -12.77
N LEU A 50 11.51 8.59 -13.27
CA LEU A 50 11.28 8.49 -14.72
C LEU A 50 11.12 9.86 -15.39
N ALA A 51 10.32 10.75 -14.80
CA ALA A 51 10.11 12.09 -15.33
C ALA A 51 11.41 12.89 -15.41
N GLU A 52 12.22 12.84 -14.34
CA GLU A 52 13.49 13.56 -14.24
C GLU A 52 14.55 13.01 -15.19
N SER A 53 14.77 11.68 -15.17
CA SER A 53 15.80 11.03 -15.99
C SER A 53 15.54 11.15 -17.49
N ASN A 54 14.27 11.20 -17.90
CA ASN A 54 13.89 11.33 -19.31
C ASN A 54 13.54 12.77 -19.71
N LYS A 55 13.74 13.75 -18.81
CA LYS A 55 13.44 15.17 -19.03
C LYS A 55 12.02 15.42 -19.57
N VAL A 56 11.05 14.63 -19.08
CA VAL A 56 9.63 14.83 -19.39
C VAL A 56 9.23 16.21 -18.87
N GLN A 57 8.69 17.07 -19.75
CA GLN A 57 8.42 18.47 -19.44
C GLN A 57 9.64 19.26 -18.91
N GLY A 58 10.85 18.88 -19.33
CA GLY A 58 12.10 19.48 -18.85
C GLY A 58 12.65 18.86 -17.57
N GLY A 59 11.97 17.86 -16.99
CA GLY A 59 12.31 17.25 -15.71
C GLY A 59 11.18 17.40 -14.70
N TRP A 60 11.32 16.74 -13.56
CA TRP A 60 10.31 16.81 -12.50
C TRP A 60 10.44 18.12 -11.70
N SER A 61 9.31 18.80 -11.46
CA SER A 61 9.29 20.01 -10.63
C SER A 61 8.79 19.73 -9.21
N ASN A 62 9.70 19.82 -8.23
CA ASN A 62 9.33 19.78 -6.81
C ASN A 62 8.73 21.10 -6.29
N VAL A 63 8.84 22.20 -7.06
CA VAL A 63 8.26 23.49 -6.69
C VAL A 63 6.73 23.41 -6.73
N ASN A 64 6.17 22.80 -7.77
CA ASN A 64 4.73 22.64 -7.95
C ASN A 64 4.38 21.26 -8.53
N PRO A 65 4.57 20.15 -7.77
CA PRO A 65 4.44 18.79 -8.30
C PRO A 65 3.02 18.46 -8.79
N ARG A 66 1.99 18.99 -8.11
CA ARG A 66 0.59 18.82 -8.55
C ARG A 66 0.33 19.52 -9.87
N PHE A 67 0.83 20.74 -10.02
CA PHE A 67 0.69 21.50 -11.26
C PHE A 67 1.43 20.81 -12.41
N TRP A 68 2.63 20.28 -12.16
CA TRP A 68 3.38 19.49 -13.14
C TRP A 68 2.54 18.33 -13.72
N VAL A 69 1.90 17.56 -12.83
CA VAL A 69 1.01 16.45 -13.26
C VAL A 69 -0.19 16.98 -14.05
N GLN A 70 -0.80 18.09 -13.64
CA GLN A 70 -1.91 18.71 -14.37
C GLN A 70 -1.49 19.23 -15.75
N SER A 71 -0.29 19.80 -15.88
CA SER A 71 0.25 20.22 -17.17
C SER A 71 0.45 19.02 -18.10
N LEU A 72 0.89 17.88 -17.57
CA LEU A 72 1.04 16.67 -18.38
C LEU A 72 -0.30 16.10 -18.84
N ILE A 73 -1.34 16.18 -18.00
CA ILE A 73 -2.72 15.85 -18.37
C ILE A 73 -3.22 16.83 -19.44
N ALA A 74 -3.03 18.14 -19.26
CA ALA A 74 -3.45 19.15 -20.23
C ALA A 74 -2.80 18.94 -21.60
N LYS A 75 -1.55 18.48 -21.65
CA LYS A 75 -0.89 18.10 -22.92
C LYS A 75 -1.68 17.05 -23.70
N SER A 76 -2.40 16.14 -23.03
CA SER A 76 -3.16 15.09 -23.72
C SER A 76 -4.35 15.59 -24.53
N THR A 77 -4.78 16.84 -24.34
CA THR A 77 -5.90 17.43 -25.08
C THR A 77 -5.47 17.95 -26.46
N THR A 78 -4.18 18.30 -26.60
CA THR A 78 -3.62 18.84 -27.85
C THR A 78 -2.69 17.86 -28.54
N THR A 79 -2.01 16.99 -27.78
CA THR A 79 -0.99 16.07 -28.30
C THR A 79 -1.14 14.68 -27.70
N LYS A 80 -0.98 13.64 -28.53
CA LYS A 80 -0.97 12.26 -28.04
C LYS A 80 0.22 12.04 -27.11
N LEU A 81 -0.06 11.55 -25.90
CA LEU A 81 0.97 11.23 -24.92
C LEU A 81 1.76 9.98 -25.32
N THR A 82 3.05 9.99 -25.01
CA THR A 82 3.94 8.85 -25.17
C THR A 82 3.62 7.74 -24.14
N PRO A 83 4.04 6.49 -24.38
CA PRO A 83 3.87 5.41 -23.41
C PRO A 83 4.50 5.71 -22.04
N LEU A 84 5.61 6.44 -22.02
CA LEU A 84 6.29 6.87 -20.80
C LEU A 84 5.46 7.90 -20.02
N GLU A 85 4.96 8.94 -20.68
CA GLU A 85 4.11 9.96 -20.06
C GLU A 85 2.84 9.34 -19.48
N LEU A 86 2.22 8.41 -20.20
CA LEU A 86 1.08 7.65 -19.70
C LEU A 86 1.45 6.79 -18.48
N LYS A 87 2.66 6.21 -18.43
CA LYS A 87 3.14 5.47 -17.25
C LYS A 87 3.34 6.39 -16.05
N ILE A 88 3.88 7.59 -16.25
CA ILE A 88 4.05 8.59 -15.21
C ILE A 88 2.69 8.98 -14.62
N LEU A 89 1.71 9.31 -15.48
CA LEU A 89 0.35 9.62 -15.04
C LEU A 89 -0.28 8.46 -14.27
N ARG A 90 -0.13 7.21 -14.74
CA ARG A 90 -0.61 6.02 -14.01
C ARG A 90 0.02 5.88 -12.63
N GLY A 91 1.32 6.14 -12.47
CA GLY A 91 1.96 6.06 -11.16
C GLY A 91 1.48 7.14 -10.19
N GLN A 92 1.27 8.36 -10.66
CA GLN A 92 0.70 9.45 -9.85
C GLN A 92 -0.76 9.14 -9.46
N SER A 93 -1.58 8.62 -10.37
CA SER A 93 -2.94 8.14 -10.05
C SER A 93 -2.94 6.96 -9.09
N CYS A 94 -1.99 6.03 -9.22
CA CYS A 94 -1.82 4.90 -8.31
C CYS A 94 -1.48 5.36 -6.88
N GLN A 95 -0.59 6.36 -6.76
CA GLN A 95 -0.24 6.98 -5.48
C GLN A 95 -1.46 7.62 -4.82
N ALA A 96 -2.22 8.44 -5.55
CA ALA A 96 -3.44 9.07 -5.04
C ALA A 96 -4.43 8.03 -4.49
N ASN A 97 -4.72 6.98 -5.28
CA ASN A 97 -5.59 5.89 -4.85
C ASN A 97 -5.06 5.16 -3.61
N ALA A 98 -3.75 4.94 -3.52
CA ALA A 98 -3.16 4.28 -2.36
C ALA A 98 -3.32 5.14 -1.09
N PHE A 99 -3.06 6.46 -1.17
CA PHE A 99 -3.25 7.36 -0.03
C PHE A 99 -4.72 7.52 0.39
N GLU A 100 -5.68 7.40 -0.51
CA GLU A 100 -7.11 7.34 -0.16
C GLU A 100 -7.47 6.09 0.66
N ASN A 101 -6.71 4.99 0.50
CA ASN A 101 -6.96 3.72 1.16
C ASN A 101 -6.20 3.55 2.49
N VAL A 102 -5.07 4.24 2.67
CA VAL A 102 -4.26 4.16 3.90
C VAL A 102 -5.07 4.48 5.17
N PRO A 103 -5.90 5.54 5.23
CA PRO A 103 -6.72 5.83 6.41
C PRO A 103 -7.68 4.68 6.78
N LEU A 104 -8.29 4.02 5.79
CA LEU A 104 -9.17 2.87 6.03
C LEU A 104 -8.39 1.68 6.61
N PHE A 105 -7.18 1.45 6.12
CA PHE A 105 -6.31 0.41 6.67
C PHE A 105 -5.88 0.72 8.11
N VAL A 106 -5.50 1.96 8.40
CA VAL A 106 -5.15 2.42 9.75
C VAL A 106 -6.32 2.22 10.70
N ALA A 107 -7.51 2.69 10.33
CA ALA A 107 -8.73 2.51 11.12
C ALA A 107 -9.03 1.02 11.36
N SER A 108 -8.80 0.16 10.37
CA SER A 108 -8.99 -1.28 10.47
C SER A 108 -8.02 -1.95 11.44
N ILE A 109 -6.75 -1.53 11.47
CA ILE A 109 -5.77 -2.00 12.47
C ILE A 109 -6.20 -1.57 13.87
N VAL A 110 -6.58 -0.30 14.03
CA VAL A 110 -7.04 0.23 15.33
C VAL A 110 -8.27 -0.56 15.81
N TRP A 111 -9.25 -0.76 14.94
CA TRP A 111 -10.45 -1.56 15.21
C TRP A 111 -10.11 -2.99 15.64
N ALA A 112 -9.21 -3.66 14.91
CA ALA A 112 -8.84 -5.04 15.20
C ALA A 112 -8.15 -5.21 16.55
N ASN A 113 -7.29 -4.25 16.93
CA ASN A 113 -6.64 -4.24 18.24
C ASN A 113 -7.63 -3.86 19.35
N TYR A 114 -8.49 -2.86 19.11
CA TYR A 114 -9.52 -2.43 20.06
C TYR A 114 -10.50 -3.56 20.42
N THR A 115 -10.98 -4.29 19.40
CA THR A 115 -11.89 -5.43 19.58
C THR A 115 -11.22 -6.68 20.15
N GLY A 116 -9.90 -6.67 20.35
CA GLY A 116 -9.16 -7.80 20.91
C GLY A 116 -9.18 -9.03 20.00
N LEU A 117 -9.11 -8.84 18.69
CA LEU A 117 -9.00 -9.96 17.75
C LEU A 117 -7.69 -10.73 17.97
N HIS A 118 -7.73 -12.04 17.72
CA HIS A 118 -6.55 -12.89 17.85
C HIS A 118 -5.42 -12.37 16.94
N VAL A 119 -4.20 -12.34 17.47
CA VAL A 119 -3.03 -11.77 16.78
C VAL A 119 -2.78 -12.40 15.41
N ALA A 120 -2.99 -13.72 15.25
CA ALA A 120 -2.86 -14.36 13.95
C ALA A 120 -3.88 -13.83 12.92
N THR A 121 -5.08 -13.42 13.34
CA THR A 121 -6.09 -12.79 12.47
C THR A 121 -5.63 -11.41 12.03
N ILE A 122 -5.09 -10.61 12.97
CA ILE A 122 -4.53 -9.28 12.69
C ILE A 122 -3.36 -9.40 11.70
N ASN A 123 -2.43 -10.32 11.94
CA ASN A 123 -1.28 -10.53 11.07
C ASN A 123 -1.68 -10.98 9.66
N ARG A 124 -2.65 -11.89 9.54
CA ARG A 124 -3.20 -12.31 8.23
C ARG A 124 -3.83 -11.13 7.48
N PHE A 125 -4.56 -10.27 8.18
CA PHE A 125 -5.12 -9.04 7.61
C PHE A 125 -4.02 -8.10 7.12
N VAL A 126 -3.01 -7.80 7.95
CA VAL A 126 -1.89 -6.93 7.58
C VAL A 126 -1.16 -7.45 6.35
N VAL A 127 -0.76 -8.73 6.36
CA VAL A 127 -0.06 -9.35 5.23
C VAL A 127 -0.93 -9.39 3.98
N GLY A 128 -2.17 -9.88 4.10
CA GLY A 128 -3.08 -10.02 2.96
C GLY A 128 -3.42 -8.68 2.33
N TYR A 129 -3.69 -7.65 3.15
CA TYR A 129 -3.93 -6.31 2.65
C TYR A 129 -2.68 -5.73 1.97
N LEU A 130 -1.51 -5.75 2.61
CA LEU A 130 -0.29 -5.18 2.03
C LEU A 130 0.12 -5.89 0.73
N LEU A 131 0.01 -7.22 0.67
CA LEU A 131 0.25 -7.98 -0.56
C LEU A 131 -0.72 -7.56 -1.68
N SER A 132 -2.00 -7.36 -1.37
CA SER A 132 -2.97 -6.87 -2.35
C SER A 132 -2.56 -5.50 -2.90
N ARG A 133 -2.00 -4.61 -2.04
CA ARG A 133 -1.52 -3.29 -2.47
C ARG A 133 -0.26 -3.38 -3.33
N VAL A 134 0.68 -4.27 -3.02
CA VAL A 134 1.86 -4.51 -3.86
C VAL A 134 1.43 -4.96 -5.27
N LEU A 135 0.59 -5.98 -5.35
CA LEU A 135 0.09 -6.51 -6.62
C LEU A 135 -0.70 -5.45 -7.39
N PHE A 136 -1.58 -4.70 -6.71
CA PHE A 136 -2.33 -3.62 -7.31
C PHE A 136 -1.42 -2.54 -7.89
N THR A 137 -0.40 -2.09 -7.16
CA THR A 137 0.55 -1.08 -7.62
C THR A 137 1.32 -1.54 -8.85
N VAL A 138 1.84 -2.78 -8.85
CA VAL A 138 2.56 -3.35 -10.00
C VAL A 138 1.66 -3.41 -11.24
N LEU A 139 0.42 -3.89 -11.08
CA LEU A 139 -0.55 -3.94 -12.16
C LEU A 139 -0.90 -2.53 -12.65
N TYR A 140 -1.15 -1.58 -11.75
CA TYR A 140 -1.57 -0.23 -12.10
C TYR A 140 -0.53 0.48 -12.97
N VAL A 141 0.74 0.45 -12.55
CA VAL A 141 1.81 1.18 -13.25
C VAL A 141 2.10 0.58 -14.63
N ASN A 142 2.09 -0.74 -14.74
CA ASN A 142 2.51 -1.45 -15.96
C ASN A 142 1.39 -1.78 -16.94
N THR A 143 0.13 -1.69 -16.54
CA THR A 143 -1.00 -2.02 -17.40
C THR A 143 -1.41 -0.87 -18.31
N SER A 144 -1.42 -1.11 -19.62
CA SER A 144 -1.92 -0.18 -20.65
C SER A 144 -3.18 -0.65 -21.38
N GLY A 145 -3.57 -1.93 -21.24
CA GLY A 145 -4.70 -2.55 -21.96
C GLY A 145 -5.97 -2.72 -21.13
N LYS A 146 -7.13 -2.72 -21.80
CA LYS A 146 -8.48 -2.84 -21.18
C LYS A 146 -8.66 -4.16 -20.43
N ALA A 147 -8.22 -5.29 -21.00
CA ALA A 147 -8.31 -6.60 -20.35
C ALA A 147 -7.54 -6.66 -19.01
N ASN A 148 -6.31 -6.13 -18.99
CA ASN A 148 -5.48 -6.09 -17.79
C ASN A 148 -6.03 -5.12 -16.72
N SER A 149 -6.90 -4.18 -17.10
CA SER A 149 -7.57 -3.28 -16.15
C SER A 149 -8.56 -4.03 -15.24
N PHE A 150 -9.14 -5.14 -15.70
CA PHE A 150 -9.99 -5.99 -14.86
C PHE A 150 -9.20 -6.70 -13.77
N ALA A 151 -7.98 -7.16 -14.07
CA ALA A 151 -7.09 -7.76 -13.06
C ALA A 151 -6.76 -6.76 -11.95
N ARG A 152 -6.48 -5.50 -12.31
CA ARG A 152 -6.28 -4.41 -11.33
C ARG A 152 -7.50 -4.24 -10.43
N THR A 153 -8.71 -4.20 -11.00
CA THR A 153 -9.95 -4.07 -10.23
C THR A 153 -10.17 -5.28 -9.32
N ALA A 154 -9.94 -6.49 -9.80
CA ALA A 154 -10.09 -7.70 -8.99
C ALA A 154 -9.15 -7.67 -7.76
N VAL A 155 -7.87 -7.34 -7.96
CA VAL A 155 -6.90 -7.23 -6.86
C VAL A 155 -7.26 -6.11 -5.89
N PHE A 156 -7.77 -4.97 -6.39
CA PHE A 156 -8.28 -3.91 -5.53
C PHE A 156 -9.41 -4.41 -4.62
N GLN A 157 -10.38 -5.14 -5.19
CA GLN A 157 -11.51 -5.66 -4.43
C GLN A 157 -11.10 -6.73 -3.41
N VAL A 158 -10.03 -7.51 -3.67
CA VAL A 158 -9.45 -8.40 -2.66
C VAL A 158 -8.96 -7.59 -1.44
N GLY A 159 -8.30 -6.45 -1.66
CA GLY A 159 -7.88 -5.55 -0.58
C GLY A 159 -9.06 -4.98 0.22
N ILE A 160 -10.14 -4.60 -0.46
CA ILE A 160 -11.39 -4.17 0.18
C ILE A 160 -12.02 -5.32 0.96
N GLY A 161 -12.00 -6.54 0.43
CA GLY A 161 -12.46 -7.75 1.11
C GLY A 161 -11.72 -7.99 2.43
N TRP A 162 -10.41 -7.75 2.46
CA TRP A 162 -9.64 -7.80 3.71
C TRP A 162 -10.14 -6.79 4.74
N ILE A 163 -10.39 -5.54 4.34
CA ILE A 163 -10.95 -4.50 5.21
C ILE A 163 -12.32 -4.93 5.74
N ILE A 164 -13.25 -5.32 4.87
CA ILE A 164 -14.58 -5.75 5.29
C ILE A 164 -14.49 -6.93 6.26
N SER A 165 -13.62 -7.90 5.97
CA SER A 165 -13.47 -9.10 6.80
C SER A 165 -13.03 -8.78 8.23
N ILE A 166 -12.11 -7.82 8.42
CA ILE A 166 -11.59 -7.49 9.76
C ILE A 166 -12.61 -6.67 10.55
N TRP A 167 -13.36 -5.80 9.86
CA TRP A 167 -14.47 -5.07 10.46
C TRP A 167 -15.56 -6.00 10.98
N LEU A 168 -16.01 -6.94 10.13
CA LEU A 168 -17.00 -7.96 10.53
C LEU A 168 -16.49 -8.81 11.68
N LYS A 169 -15.27 -9.34 11.60
CA LYS A 169 -14.68 -10.16 12.68
C LYS A 169 -14.63 -9.41 14.01
N GLY A 170 -14.21 -8.14 13.99
CA GLY A 170 -14.19 -7.30 15.19
C GLY A 170 -15.59 -7.05 15.74
N ALA A 171 -16.56 -6.78 14.88
CA ALA A 171 -17.96 -6.61 15.27
C ALA A 171 -18.52 -7.87 15.95
N TRP A 172 -18.32 -9.05 15.36
CA TRP A 172 -18.73 -10.32 15.96
C TRP A 172 -18.05 -10.62 17.30
N LYS A 173 -16.80 -10.16 17.47
CA LYS A 173 -16.04 -10.37 18.71
C LYS A 173 -16.58 -9.56 19.89
N ILE A 174 -17.07 -8.35 19.64
CA ILE A 174 -17.64 -7.46 20.68
C ILE A 174 -19.17 -7.49 20.72
N SER A 175 -19.81 -8.12 19.73
CA SER A 175 -21.27 -8.23 19.68
C SER A 175 -21.78 -8.95 20.93
N PRO A 176 -22.77 -8.39 21.64
CA PRO A 176 -23.35 -9.03 22.82
C PRO A 176 -24.19 -10.28 22.50
N ALA A 177 -24.41 -10.60 21.22
CA ALA A 177 -25.41 -11.58 20.79
C ALA A 177 -24.83 -12.97 20.44
N LEU A 178 -24.63 -13.78 21.48
CA LEU A 178 -25.26 -15.11 21.62
C LEU A 178 -25.75 -15.23 23.07
N LYS A 179 -26.70 -14.37 23.43
CA LYS A 179 -27.74 -14.61 24.42
C LYS A 179 -29.06 -14.17 23.80
#